data_AF-A0A3P1WD65-F1
#
_entry.id   AF-A0A3P1WD65-F1
#
_cell.length_a   1.000
_cell.length_b   1.000
_cell.length_c   1.000
_cell.angle_alpha   90.00
_cell.angle_beta   90.00
_cell.angle_gamma   90.00
#
_symmetry.space_group_name_H-M   'P 1'
#
loop_
_entity.id
_entity.type
_entity.pdbx_description
1 polymer ?
#
loop_
_entity_poly.entity_id
_entity_poly.type
_entity_poly.pdbx_seq_one_letter_code
_entity_poly.pdbx_strand_id
1 'polypeptide(L)'
;MAITDLIPGDIGQRLRGLVDRVRNQILEKGIAPVKSEECKEIPQLLRDIRAQLEAALERDAADLAVIRQREDALQAGTDTAFRERLRQAQAARDEQVKQVRMAAVTQWERLKLVSANAAEYSQTVPDQLKAKLDDWDKRAKDAGDLADSLPELILLEGWTGPAARRYGLRAMVQAKAFEEHRQLPALYAKLVELMLRATLVELTFVLFWLRHAKQRNEVGLVAVSGEVFPRTRAVTQNMGKAEQLIRSRESEIEATDQEFCRIVDDGMAARNIIKNGWPTGTQLAFEKVGHICPDYTPQDFTKYEEALREEQEEQ
;
A
#
# COMPACT_ATOMS: atom_id res chain seq x y z
N MET A 1 22.32 25.97 14.03
CA MET A 1 22.30 24.81 13.12
C MET A 1 20.93 24.18 13.21
N ALA A 2 20.17 24.14 12.12
CA ALA A 2 18.71 23.95 12.15
C ALA A 2 18.34 22.46 12.20
N ILE A 3 17.33 22.12 13.01
CA ILE A 3 16.67 20.82 13.18
C ILE A 3 16.05 20.28 11.88
N THR A 4 16.17 21.01 10.78
CA THR A 4 15.82 20.55 9.42
C THR A 4 16.70 19.39 8.92
N ASP A 5 17.77 19.03 9.63
CA ASP A 5 18.71 17.97 9.21
C ASP A 5 18.37 16.55 9.70
N LEU A 6 17.35 16.37 10.55
CA LEU A 6 17.04 15.04 11.15
C LEU A 6 16.13 14.16 10.28
N ILE A 7 15.41 14.76 9.34
CA ILE A 7 14.93 14.03 8.16
C ILE A 7 15.76 14.61 7.02
N PRO A 8 16.78 13.90 6.50
CA PRO A 8 17.50 14.37 5.33
C PRO A 8 16.46 14.77 4.28
N GLY A 9 16.48 16.01 3.80
CA GLY A 9 15.51 16.48 2.80
C GLY A 9 15.42 15.53 1.59
N ASP A 10 16.52 14.81 1.36
CA ASP A 10 16.67 13.68 0.45
C ASP A 10 15.67 12.53 0.70
N ILE A 11 15.44 12.06 1.93
CA ILE A 11 14.44 11.03 2.26
C ILE A 11 13.04 11.50 1.85
N GLY A 12 12.69 12.73 2.21
CA GLY A 12 11.40 13.33 1.87
C GLY A 12 11.21 13.59 0.37
N GLN A 13 12.30 13.76 -0.40
CA GLN A 13 12.29 13.89 -1.85
C GLN A 13 12.22 12.52 -2.54
N ARG A 14 12.99 11.53 -2.08
CA ARG A 14 12.97 10.15 -2.58
C ARG A 14 11.59 9.51 -2.47
N LEU A 15 10.94 9.70 -1.33
CA LEU A 15 9.56 9.25 -1.09
C LEU A 15 8.53 9.88 -2.05
N ARG A 16 8.69 11.18 -2.35
CA ARG A 16 7.83 11.86 -3.34
C ARG A 16 8.11 11.34 -4.75
N GLY A 17 9.38 11.17 -5.10
CA GLY A 17 9.79 10.59 -6.38
C GLY A 17 9.23 9.19 -6.62
N LEU A 18 9.20 8.35 -5.60
CA LEU A 18 8.60 7.02 -5.64
C LEU A 18 7.11 7.09 -6.02
N VAL A 19 6.34 7.92 -5.32
CA VAL A 19 4.91 8.08 -5.57
C VAL A 19 4.63 8.76 -6.90
N ASP A 20 5.42 9.74 -7.30
CA ASP A 20 5.29 10.39 -8.59
C ASP A 20 5.58 9.41 -9.73
N ARG A 21 6.56 8.50 -9.59
CA ARG A 21 6.81 7.43 -10.58
C ARG A 21 5.60 6.51 -10.72
N VAL A 22 5.09 6.01 -9.61
CA VAL A 22 3.93 5.11 -9.57
C VAL A 22 2.67 5.79 -10.14
N ARG A 23 2.42 7.06 -9.79
CA ARG A 23 1.32 7.85 -10.36
C ARG A 23 1.52 8.08 -11.87
N ASN A 24 2.72 8.46 -12.28
CA ASN A 24 3.01 8.76 -13.69
C ASN A 24 2.87 7.50 -14.56
N GLN A 25 3.27 6.32 -14.08
CA GLN A 25 3.06 5.05 -14.78
C GLN A 25 1.57 4.74 -15.01
N ILE A 26 0.71 5.08 -14.06
CA ILE A 26 -0.75 4.94 -14.21
C ILE A 26 -1.31 5.94 -15.21
N LEU A 27 -0.85 7.19 -15.16
CA LEU A 27 -1.26 8.25 -16.09
C LEU A 27 -0.77 7.98 -17.52
N GLU A 28 0.45 7.45 -17.69
CA GLU A 28 1.00 7.00 -18.96
C GLU A 28 0.17 5.89 -19.60
N LYS A 29 -0.46 5.05 -18.77
CA LYS A 29 -1.42 4.02 -19.21
C LYS A 29 -2.84 4.57 -19.40
N GLY A 30 -3.04 5.88 -19.25
CA GLY A 30 -4.32 6.57 -19.46
C GLY A 30 -5.37 6.30 -18.37
N ILE A 31 -4.95 5.81 -17.20
CA ILE A 31 -5.85 5.43 -16.12
C ILE A 31 -6.04 6.64 -15.18
N ALA A 32 -7.29 7.07 -15.02
CA ALA A 32 -7.61 8.15 -14.10
C ALA A 32 -7.54 7.66 -12.63
N PRO A 33 -7.01 8.47 -11.69
CA PRO A 33 -7.07 8.16 -10.26
C PRO A 33 -8.53 8.03 -9.80
N VAL A 34 -8.85 6.96 -9.06
CA VAL A 34 -10.18 6.80 -8.46
C VAL A 34 -10.18 7.05 -6.96
N LYS A 35 -11.36 7.34 -6.41
CA LYS A 35 -11.55 7.51 -4.95
C LYS A 35 -11.55 6.15 -4.24
N SER A 36 -11.20 6.13 -2.94
CA SER A 36 -11.27 4.93 -2.07
C SER A 36 -12.61 4.19 -2.21
N GLU A 37 -13.73 4.92 -2.23
CA GLU A 37 -15.07 4.35 -2.35
C GLU A 37 -15.29 3.57 -3.65
N GLU A 38 -14.70 4.00 -4.76
CA GLU A 38 -14.84 3.30 -6.05
C GLU A 38 -14.07 1.98 -6.06
N CYS A 39 -12.96 1.90 -5.31
CA CYS A 39 -12.18 0.67 -5.18
C CYS A 39 -12.98 -0.44 -4.48
N LYS A 40 -13.95 -0.10 -3.64
CA LYS A 40 -14.82 -1.06 -2.94
C LYS A 40 -15.69 -1.90 -3.90
N GLU A 41 -15.77 -1.53 -5.17
CA GLU A 41 -16.44 -2.30 -6.22
C GLU A 41 -15.69 -3.58 -6.65
N ILE A 42 -14.38 -3.69 -6.36
CA ILE A 42 -13.54 -4.80 -6.86
C ILE A 42 -14.15 -6.19 -6.55
N PRO A 43 -14.60 -6.49 -5.31
CA PRO A 43 -15.23 -7.79 -5.03
C PRO A 43 -16.51 -8.03 -5.84
N GLN A 44 -17.31 -6.98 -6.08
CA GLN A 44 -18.53 -7.10 -6.87
C GLN A 44 -18.21 -7.34 -8.35
N LEU A 45 -17.20 -6.65 -8.90
CA LEU A 45 -16.75 -6.88 -10.28
C LEU A 45 -16.27 -8.32 -10.50
N LEU A 46 -15.56 -8.91 -9.53
CA LEU A 46 -15.17 -10.32 -9.60
C LEU A 46 -16.40 -11.24 -9.64
N ARG A 47 -17.42 -10.98 -8.80
CA ARG A 47 -18.69 -11.73 -8.85
C ARG A 47 -19.40 -11.58 -10.19
N ASP A 48 -19.45 -10.36 -10.73
CA ASP A 48 -20.08 -10.08 -12.02
C ASP A 48 -19.36 -10.82 -13.17
N ILE A 49 -18.03 -10.79 -13.20
CA ILE A 49 -17.23 -11.52 -14.19
C ILE A 49 -17.45 -13.02 -14.07
N ARG A 50 -17.56 -13.54 -12.84
CA ARG A 50 -17.89 -14.96 -12.61
C ARG A 50 -19.26 -15.32 -13.15
N ALA A 51 -20.28 -14.51 -12.86
CA ALA A 51 -21.63 -14.71 -13.36
C ALA A 51 -21.69 -14.64 -14.90
N GLN A 52 -20.90 -13.76 -15.53
CA GLN A 52 -20.78 -13.70 -16.99
C GLN A 52 -20.14 -14.98 -17.57
N LEU A 53 -19.14 -15.55 -16.89
CA LEU A 53 -18.57 -16.83 -17.32
C LEU A 53 -19.59 -17.97 -17.22
N GLU A 54 -20.34 -18.03 -16.12
CA GLU A 54 -21.39 -19.04 -15.92
C GLU A 54 -22.49 -18.91 -16.97
N ALA A 55 -22.95 -17.69 -17.24
CA ALA A 55 -23.93 -17.42 -18.30
C ALA A 55 -23.40 -17.81 -19.70
N ALA A 56 -22.11 -17.60 -19.99
CA ALA A 56 -21.50 -18.02 -21.25
C ALA A 56 -21.50 -19.55 -21.39
N LEU A 57 -21.11 -20.25 -20.32
CA LEU A 57 -21.08 -21.71 -20.26
C LEU A 57 -22.48 -22.33 -20.44
N GLU A 58 -23.49 -21.73 -19.80
CA GLU A 58 -24.89 -22.17 -19.90
C GLU A 58 -25.44 -21.99 -21.31
N ARG A 59 -25.24 -20.82 -21.92
CA ARG A 59 -25.69 -20.55 -23.30
C ARG A 59 -25.03 -21.47 -24.31
N ASP A 60 -23.71 -21.63 -24.23
CA ASP A 60 -22.98 -22.52 -25.13
C ASP A 60 -23.37 -24.00 -24.92
N ALA A 61 -23.70 -24.41 -23.69
CA ALA A 61 -24.21 -25.75 -23.40
C ALA A 61 -25.61 -25.99 -23.98
N ALA A 62 -26.49 -24.98 -23.91
CA ALA A 62 -27.81 -25.04 -24.53
C ALA A 62 -27.72 -25.17 -26.06
N ASP A 63 -26.84 -24.37 -26.70
CA ASP A 63 -26.58 -24.45 -28.14
C ASP A 63 -26.04 -25.84 -28.53
N LEU A 64 -25.11 -26.39 -27.75
CA LEU A 64 -24.60 -27.74 -27.97
C LEU A 64 -25.69 -28.82 -27.85
N ALA A 65 -26.61 -28.69 -26.88
CA ALA A 65 -27.71 -29.64 -26.71
C ALA A 65 -28.63 -29.66 -27.94
N VAL A 66 -28.93 -28.48 -28.52
CA VAL A 66 -29.70 -28.37 -29.77
C VAL A 66 -28.96 -29.04 -30.94
N ILE A 67 -27.64 -28.85 -31.04
CA ILE A 67 -26.82 -29.51 -32.06
C ILE A 67 -26.87 -31.03 -31.89
N ARG A 68 -26.67 -31.54 -30.67
CA ARG A 68 -26.72 -32.98 -30.38
C ARG A 68 -28.07 -33.59 -30.74
N GLN A 69 -29.17 -32.94 -30.38
CA GLN A 69 -30.51 -33.41 -30.74
C GLN A 69 -30.71 -33.55 -32.26
N ARG A 70 -30.17 -32.61 -33.05
CA ARG A 70 -30.20 -32.68 -34.52
C ARG A 70 -29.32 -33.81 -35.04
N GLU A 71 -28.14 -34.01 -34.47
CA GLU A 71 -27.24 -35.10 -34.86
C GLU A 71 -27.83 -36.47 -34.56
N ASP A 72 -28.45 -36.65 -33.39
CA ASP A 72 -29.11 -37.90 -33.01
C ASP A 72 -30.28 -38.22 -33.95
N ALA A 73 -31.06 -37.21 -34.36
CA ALA A 73 -32.10 -37.37 -35.37
C ALA A 73 -31.54 -37.80 -36.75
N LEU A 74 -30.37 -37.29 -37.14
CA LEU A 74 -29.68 -37.69 -38.37
C LEU A 74 -29.15 -39.14 -38.31
N GLN A 75 -28.76 -39.62 -37.12
CA GLN A 75 -28.29 -40.99 -36.95
C GLN A 75 -29.41 -42.03 -37.16
N ALA A 76 -30.68 -41.67 -36.89
CA ALA A 76 -31.80 -42.61 -37.00
C ALA A 76 -32.14 -43.02 -38.44
N GLY A 77 -31.72 -42.23 -39.44
CA GLY A 77 -32.10 -42.42 -40.86
C GLY A 77 -30.95 -42.72 -41.83
N THR A 78 -29.73 -43.00 -41.36
CA THR A 78 -28.52 -43.03 -42.20
C THR A 78 -27.74 -44.34 -42.17
N ASP A 79 -26.89 -44.55 -43.18
CA ASP A 79 -26.06 -45.76 -43.28
C ASP A 79 -25.06 -45.90 -42.11
N THR A 80 -24.46 -47.08 -42.00
CA THR A 80 -23.53 -47.43 -40.92
C THR A 80 -22.22 -46.62 -40.95
N ALA A 81 -21.71 -46.28 -42.13
CA ALA A 81 -20.46 -45.55 -42.30
C ALA A 81 -20.62 -44.06 -41.94
N PHE A 82 -21.75 -43.45 -42.28
CA PHE A 82 -22.10 -42.10 -41.89
C PHE A 82 -22.28 -41.98 -40.37
N ARG A 83 -22.98 -42.94 -39.75
CA ARG A 83 -23.15 -42.99 -38.29
C ARG A 83 -21.82 -43.04 -37.54
N GLU A 84 -20.87 -43.83 -38.04
CA GLU A 84 -19.55 -43.93 -37.42
C GLU A 84 -18.75 -42.62 -37.52
N ARG A 85 -18.76 -41.96 -38.69
CA ARG A 85 -18.14 -40.63 -38.85
C ARG A 85 -18.76 -39.58 -37.93
N LEU A 86 -20.09 -39.62 -37.76
CA LEU A 86 -20.80 -38.70 -36.89
C LEU A 86 -20.44 -38.93 -35.41
N ARG A 87 -20.32 -40.18 -34.96
CA ARG A 87 -19.84 -40.50 -33.60
C ARG A 87 -18.42 -40.00 -33.34
N GLN A 88 -17.52 -40.17 -34.31
CA GLN A 88 -16.15 -39.66 -34.20
C GLN A 88 -16.12 -38.13 -34.09
N ALA A 89 -16.94 -37.44 -34.89
CA ALA A 89 -17.08 -35.99 -34.82
C ALA A 89 -17.66 -35.52 -33.47
N GLN A 90 -18.66 -36.24 -32.93
CA GLN A 90 -19.22 -35.99 -31.60
C GLN A 90 -18.17 -36.17 -30.49
N ALA A 91 -17.42 -37.27 -30.51
CA ALA A 91 -16.36 -37.53 -29.54
C ALA A 91 -15.26 -36.45 -29.59
N ALA A 92 -14.84 -36.04 -30.79
CA ALA A 92 -13.86 -34.96 -30.96
C ALA A 92 -14.40 -33.62 -30.42
N ARG A 93 -15.68 -33.31 -30.64
CA ARG A 93 -16.33 -32.11 -30.09
C ARG A 93 -16.40 -32.15 -28.58
N ASP A 94 -16.75 -33.28 -27.98
CA ASP A 94 -16.87 -33.43 -26.53
C ASP A 94 -15.53 -33.21 -25.82
N GLU A 95 -14.43 -33.68 -26.42
CA GLU A 95 -13.09 -33.39 -25.92
C GLU A 95 -12.76 -31.89 -26.02
N GLN A 96 -13.12 -31.22 -27.13
CA GLN A 96 -12.96 -29.76 -27.24
C GLN A 96 -13.78 -29.01 -26.19
N VAL A 97 -15.03 -29.43 -25.92
CA VAL A 97 -15.88 -28.84 -24.87
C VAL A 97 -15.21 -28.97 -23.51
N LYS A 98 -14.69 -30.16 -23.19
CA LYS A 98 -13.97 -30.41 -21.94
C LYS A 98 -12.76 -29.47 -21.79
N GLN A 99 -11.95 -29.34 -22.85
CA GLN A 99 -10.79 -28.44 -22.85
C GLN A 99 -11.17 -26.98 -22.66
N VAL A 100 -12.21 -26.49 -23.35
CA VAL A 100 -12.70 -25.12 -23.20
C VAL A 100 -13.20 -24.85 -21.77
N ARG A 101 -13.97 -25.79 -21.19
CA ARG A 101 -14.45 -25.67 -19.81
C ARG A 101 -13.30 -25.64 -18.80
N MET A 102 -12.32 -26.52 -18.96
CA MET A 102 -11.13 -26.54 -18.09
C MET A 102 -10.31 -25.25 -18.19
N ALA A 103 -10.09 -24.75 -19.40
CA ALA A 103 -9.40 -23.48 -19.62
C ALA A 103 -10.14 -22.31 -18.97
N ALA A 104 -11.47 -22.26 -19.09
CA ALA A 104 -12.29 -21.23 -18.49
C ALA A 104 -12.22 -21.21 -16.95
N VAL A 105 -12.33 -22.39 -16.31
CA VAL A 105 -12.20 -22.52 -14.85
C VAL A 105 -10.79 -22.13 -14.40
N THR A 106 -9.77 -22.61 -15.10
CA THR A 106 -8.37 -22.30 -14.79
C THR A 106 -8.11 -20.79 -14.86
N GLN A 107 -8.61 -20.14 -15.92
CA GLN A 107 -8.41 -18.71 -16.10
C GLN A 107 -9.17 -17.88 -15.05
N TRP A 108 -10.36 -18.32 -14.66
CA TRP A 108 -11.09 -17.70 -13.56
C TRP A 108 -10.30 -17.77 -12.25
N GLU A 109 -9.77 -18.94 -11.88
CA GLU A 109 -8.99 -19.07 -10.64
C GLU A 109 -7.71 -18.21 -10.67
N ARG A 110 -7.05 -18.08 -11.84
CA ARG A 110 -5.89 -17.19 -11.99
C ARG A 110 -6.25 -15.72 -11.81
N LEU A 111 -7.33 -15.26 -12.44
CA LEU A 111 -7.79 -13.87 -12.32
C LEU A 111 -8.22 -13.56 -10.88
N LYS A 112 -8.93 -14.50 -10.24
CA LYS A 112 -9.33 -14.40 -8.83
C LYS A 112 -8.11 -14.30 -7.92
N LEU A 113 -7.10 -15.13 -8.11
CA LEU A 113 -5.88 -15.14 -7.30
C LEU A 113 -5.11 -13.82 -7.42
N VAL A 114 -4.84 -13.34 -8.64
CA VAL A 114 -4.09 -12.09 -8.85
C VAL A 114 -4.85 -10.85 -8.35
N SER A 115 -6.18 -10.95 -8.23
CA SER A 115 -7.03 -9.86 -7.73
C SER A 115 -7.40 -10.00 -6.25
N ALA A 116 -6.98 -11.08 -5.57
CA ALA A 116 -7.43 -11.41 -4.22
C ALA A 116 -7.03 -10.36 -3.19
N ASN A 117 -5.76 -9.96 -3.17
CA ASN A 117 -5.24 -8.94 -2.27
C ASN A 117 -5.94 -7.60 -2.50
N ALA A 118 -6.14 -7.21 -3.76
CA ALA A 118 -6.85 -5.97 -4.08
C ALA A 118 -8.33 -6.02 -3.64
N ALA A 119 -9.00 -7.17 -3.78
CA ALA A 119 -10.36 -7.34 -3.30
C ALA A 119 -10.45 -7.20 -1.78
N GLU A 120 -9.51 -7.81 -1.04
CA GLU A 120 -9.42 -7.69 0.41
C GLU A 120 -9.10 -6.25 0.86
N TYR A 121 -8.01 -5.69 0.32
CA TYR A 121 -7.50 -4.38 0.72
C TYR A 121 -8.49 -3.26 0.41
N SER A 122 -9.22 -3.35 -0.71
CA SER A 122 -10.20 -2.34 -1.11
C SER A 122 -11.27 -2.05 -0.08
N GLN A 123 -11.57 -3.01 0.81
CA GLN A 123 -12.66 -2.88 1.78
C GLN A 123 -12.27 -2.08 3.03
N THR A 124 -11.00 -2.13 3.44
CA THR A 124 -10.60 -1.69 4.78
C THR A 124 -9.31 -0.89 4.81
N VAL A 125 -8.33 -1.22 3.96
CA VAL A 125 -6.96 -0.70 4.08
C VAL A 125 -6.90 0.81 3.79
N PRO A 126 -7.50 1.36 2.71
CA PRO A 126 -7.48 2.81 2.49
C PRO A 126 -8.08 3.61 3.64
N ASP A 127 -9.21 3.16 4.20
CA ASP A 127 -9.90 3.87 5.27
C ASP A 127 -9.10 3.79 6.59
N GLN A 128 -8.47 2.65 6.87
CA GLN A 128 -7.54 2.50 8.01
C GLN A 128 -6.30 3.36 7.87
N LEU A 129 -5.69 3.41 6.67
CA LEU A 129 -4.52 4.25 6.42
C LEU A 129 -4.88 5.73 6.50
N LYS A 130 -6.06 6.13 6.02
CA LYS A 130 -6.55 7.49 6.18
C LYS A 130 -6.75 7.87 7.65
N ALA A 131 -7.40 7.01 8.43
CA ALA A 131 -7.58 7.26 9.87
C ALA A 131 -6.23 7.35 10.61
N LYS A 132 -5.25 6.50 10.24
CA LYS A 132 -3.89 6.57 10.78
C LYS A 132 -3.16 7.85 10.38
N LEU A 133 -3.35 8.31 9.14
CA LEU A 133 -2.78 9.57 8.66
C LEU A 133 -3.32 10.73 9.51
N ASP A 134 -4.65 10.81 9.68
CA ASP A 134 -5.29 11.84 10.49
C ASP A 134 -4.79 11.82 11.95
N ASP A 135 -4.60 10.63 12.55
CA ASP A 135 -4.03 10.49 13.90
C ASP A 135 -2.57 10.99 13.97
N TRP A 136 -1.74 10.62 13.00
CA TRP A 136 -0.34 11.05 12.96
C TRP A 136 -0.17 12.53 12.66
N ASP A 137 -1.01 13.11 11.81
CA ASP A 137 -1.06 14.55 11.55
C ASP A 137 -1.44 15.31 12.82
N LYS A 138 -2.43 14.81 13.57
CA LYS A 138 -2.78 15.38 14.88
C LYS A 138 -1.61 15.31 15.85
N ARG A 139 -0.94 14.16 15.97
CA ARG A 139 0.24 14.00 16.84
C ARG A 139 1.40 14.91 16.40
N ALA A 140 1.57 15.13 15.10
CA ALA A 140 2.57 16.04 14.56
C ALA A 140 2.27 17.48 14.95
N LYS A 141 1.00 17.87 14.91
CA LYS A 141 0.56 19.18 15.39
C LYS A 141 0.77 19.32 16.90
N ASP A 142 0.28 18.36 17.70
CA ASP A 142 0.44 18.38 19.16
C ASP A 142 1.92 18.42 19.57
N ALA A 143 2.79 17.71 18.84
CA ALA A 143 4.23 17.75 19.04
C ALA A 143 4.86 19.08 18.60
N GLY A 144 4.33 19.74 17.57
CA GLY A 144 4.73 21.10 17.20
C GLY A 144 4.38 22.10 18.31
N ASP A 145 3.12 22.10 18.74
CA ASP A 145 2.59 23.01 19.76
C ASP A 145 3.36 22.85 21.10
N LEU A 146 3.66 21.61 21.50
CA LEU A 146 4.46 21.34 22.71
C LEU A 146 5.92 21.79 22.53
N ALA A 147 6.52 21.60 21.35
CA ALA A 147 7.88 22.05 21.08
C ALA A 147 8.01 23.57 21.22
N ASP A 148 7.00 24.30 20.74
CA ASP A 148 6.97 25.76 20.78
C ASP A 148 6.75 26.29 22.22
N SER A 149 6.10 25.53 23.10
CA SER A 149 5.92 25.89 24.53
C SER A 149 7.09 25.53 25.44
N LEU A 150 7.98 24.60 25.04
CA LEU A 150 9.08 24.13 25.88
C LEU A 150 10.08 25.22 26.31
N PRO A 151 10.42 26.22 25.49
CA PRO A 151 11.29 27.32 25.91
C PRO A 151 10.77 28.07 27.15
N GLU A 152 9.45 28.20 27.30
CA GLU A 152 8.82 28.88 28.45
C GLU A 152 9.02 28.09 29.76
N LEU A 153 9.29 26.79 29.67
CA LEU A 153 9.55 25.91 30.81
C LEU A 153 11.03 25.87 31.21
N ILE A 154 11.94 26.48 30.44
CA ILE A 154 13.39 26.47 30.73
C ILE A 154 13.75 27.54 31.78
N LEU A 155 13.06 28.68 31.75
CA LEU A 155 13.30 29.81 32.65
C LEU A 155 12.00 30.19 33.36
N LEU A 156 11.88 29.80 34.64
CA LEU A 156 10.73 30.17 35.47
C LEU A 156 10.94 31.58 36.04
N GLU A 157 10.05 32.49 35.67
CA GLU A 157 10.10 33.88 36.10
C GLU A 157 10.12 34.00 37.63
N GLY A 158 11.05 34.82 38.16
CA GLY A 158 11.22 35.02 39.60
C GLY A 158 11.95 33.91 40.36
N TRP A 159 12.26 32.77 39.73
CA TRP A 159 13.00 31.69 40.38
C TRP A 159 14.51 31.79 40.11
N THR A 160 15.30 31.91 41.19
CA THR A 160 16.76 32.08 41.12
C THR A 160 17.50 31.16 42.09
N GLY A 161 18.82 31.05 41.93
CA GLY A 161 19.69 30.24 42.80
C GLY A 161 20.10 28.87 42.23
N PRO A 162 20.85 28.06 43.00
CA PRO A 162 21.40 26.79 42.52
C PRO A 162 20.35 25.78 42.05
N ALA A 163 19.21 25.71 42.73
CA ALA A 163 18.11 24.81 42.36
C ALA A 163 17.45 25.21 41.02
N ALA A 164 17.25 26.51 40.79
CA ALA A 164 16.70 27.03 39.53
C ALA A 164 17.63 26.70 38.35
N ARG A 165 18.96 26.81 38.53
CA ARG A 165 19.95 26.40 37.52
C ARG A 165 19.86 24.90 37.21
N ARG A 166 19.85 24.04 38.24
CA ARG A 166 19.73 22.57 38.07
C ARG A 166 18.46 22.18 37.30
N TYR A 167 17.35 22.87 37.56
CA TYR A 167 16.10 22.66 36.83
C TYR A 167 16.21 23.09 35.37
N GLY A 168 16.67 24.32 35.09
CA GLY A 168 16.77 24.84 33.73
C GLY A 168 17.61 23.94 32.82
N LEU A 169 18.69 23.36 33.33
CA LEU A 169 19.51 22.38 32.61
C LEU A 169 18.76 21.08 32.28
N ARG A 170 17.98 20.54 33.23
CA ARG A 170 17.15 19.34 32.98
C ARG A 170 16.04 19.65 31.97
N ALA A 171 15.39 20.80 32.10
CA ALA A 171 14.36 21.27 31.17
C ALA A 171 14.94 21.46 29.76
N MET A 172 16.17 21.97 29.64
CA MET A 172 16.84 22.15 28.35
C MET A 172 17.20 20.81 27.67
N VAL A 173 17.63 19.81 28.43
CA VAL A 173 17.81 18.44 27.90
C VAL A 173 16.50 17.84 27.42
N GLN A 174 15.43 18.03 28.19
CA GLN A 174 14.09 17.59 27.79
C GLN A 174 13.62 18.31 26.54
N ALA A 175 13.82 19.63 26.46
CA ALA A 175 13.50 20.44 25.29
C ALA A 175 14.26 19.95 24.05
N LYS A 176 15.56 19.70 24.16
CA LYS A 176 16.38 19.18 23.06
C LYS A 176 16.02 17.75 22.64
N ALA A 177 15.77 16.86 23.61
CA ALA A 177 15.31 15.50 23.31
C ALA A 177 13.95 15.52 22.60
N PHE A 178 13.06 16.42 23.02
CA PHE A 178 11.76 16.62 22.39
C PHE A 178 11.89 17.25 21.00
N GLU A 179 12.82 18.18 20.81
CA GLU A 179 13.11 18.81 19.52
C GLU A 179 13.60 17.80 18.47
N GLU A 180 14.31 16.74 18.88
CA GLU A 180 14.62 15.60 18.00
C GLU A 180 13.39 14.76 17.64
N HIS A 181 12.40 14.69 18.54
CA HIS A 181 11.21 13.86 18.36
C HIS A 181 10.05 14.60 17.70
N ARG A 182 10.06 15.94 17.67
CA ARG A 182 8.96 16.75 17.13
C ARG A 182 8.66 16.44 15.66
N GLN A 183 9.67 16.00 14.89
CA GLN A 183 9.53 15.69 13.47
C GLN A 183 9.11 14.24 13.21
N LEU A 184 9.21 13.34 14.19
CA LEU A 184 8.88 11.92 13.99
C LEU A 184 7.41 11.70 13.67
N PRO A 185 6.43 12.29 14.38
CA PRO A 185 5.03 12.14 14.00
C PRO A 185 4.75 12.64 12.58
N ALA A 186 5.38 13.75 12.17
CA ALA A 186 5.25 14.28 10.80
C ALA A 186 5.85 13.33 9.76
N LEU A 187 6.97 12.68 10.07
CA LEU A 187 7.55 11.63 9.22
C LEU A 187 6.60 10.43 9.10
N TYR A 188 6.02 9.97 10.22
CA TYR A 188 5.06 8.86 10.22
C TYR A 188 3.79 9.21 9.43
N ALA A 189 3.25 10.42 9.61
CA ALA A 189 2.13 10.91 8.82
C ALA A 189 2.45 10.84 7.32
N LYS A 190 3.62 11.37 6.93
CA LYS A 190 4.08 11.31 5.54
C LYS A 190 4.25 9.88 5.03
N LEU A 191 4.79 8.95 5.81
CA LEU A 191 4.90 7.54 5.43
C LEU A 191 3.52 6.91 5.22
N VAL A 192 2.56 7.17 6.11
CA VAL A 192 1.19 6.66 6.00
C VAL A 192 0.46 7.26 4.80
N GLU A 193 0.64 8.55 4.52
CA GLU A 193 0.11 9.19 3.31
C GLU A 193 0.59 8.49 2.04
N LEU A 194 1.87 8.14 2.00
CA LEU A 194 2.47 7.50 0.83
C LEU A 194 2.00 6.05 0.68
N MET A 195 1.89 5.31 1.79
CA MET A 195 1.25 4.00 1.80
C MET A 195 -0.19 4.08 1.28
N LEU A 196 -0.98 5.05 1.74
CA LEU A 196 -2.34 5.26 1.26
C LEU A 196 -2.38 5.53 -0.24
N ARG A 197 -1.52 6.42 -0.76
CA ARG A 197 -1.44 6.72 -2.18
C ARG A 197 -1.05 5.49 -3.01
N ALA A 198 -0.06 4.73 -2.57
CA ALA A 198 0.38 3.51 -3.25
C ALA A 198 -0.74 2.45 -3.29
N THR A 199 -1.44 2.24 -2.17
CA THR A 199 -2.61 1.34 -2.12
C THR A 199 -3.70 1.79 -3.09
N LEU A 200 -4.07 3.08 -3.10
CA LEU A 200 -5.12 3.59 -3.99
C LEU A 200 -4.74 3.44 -5.47
N VAL A 201 -3.48 3.66 -5.82
CA VAL A 201 -2.94 3.41 -7.14
C VAL A 201 -3.12 1.94 -7.54
N GLU A 202 -2.69 1.01 -6.69
CA GLU A 202 -2.77 -0.42 -7.00
C GLU A 202 -4.22 -0.85 -7.22
N LEU A 203 -5.11 -0.42 -6.33
CA LEU A 203 -6.54 -0.70 -6.42
C LEU A 203 -7.16 -0.08 -7.67
N THR A 204 -6.80 1.16 -8.01
CA THR A 204 -7.24 1.84 -9.24
C THR A 204 -6.89 1.01 -10.49
N PHE A 205 -5.67 0.48 -10.53
CA PHE A 205 -5.21 -0.31 -11.66
C PHE A 205 -5.96 -1.65 -11.79
N VAL A 206 -6.18 -2.37 -10.68
CA VAL A 206 -7.01 -3.60 -10.70
C VAL A 206 -8.43 -3.27 -11.14
N LEU A 207 -9.02 -2.25 -10.52
CA LEU A 207 -10.38 -1.81 -10.80
C LEU A 207 -10.57 -1.50 -12.29
N PHE A 208 -9.62 -0.77 -12.89
CA PHE A 208 -9.66 -0.44 -14.31
C PHE A 208 -9.73 -1.68 -15.21
N TRP A 209 -8.81 -2.65 -15.01
CA TRP A 209 -8.77 -3.84 -15.86
C TRP A 209 -9.93 -4.80 -15.61
N LEU A 210 -10.44 -4.88 -14.39
CA LEU A 210 -11.65 -5.65 -14.09
C LEU A 210 -12.90 -5.01 -14.74
N ARG A 211 -13.06 -3.68 -14.65
CA ARG A 211 -14.16 -2.96 -15.33
C ARG A 211 -14.11 -3.21 -16.85
N HIS A 212 -12.91 -3.13 -17.43
CA HIS A 212 -12.73 -3.36 -18.85
C HIS A 212 -12.95 -4.84 -19.26
N ALA A 213 -12.55 -5.80 -18.43
CA ALA A 213 -12.85 -7.22 -18.64
C ALA A 213 -14.36 -7.48 -18.63
N LYS A 214 -15.06 -6.94 -17.62
CA LYS A 214 -16.52 -7.04 -17.50
C LYS A 214 -17.21 -6.48 -18.74
N GLN A 215 -16.85 -5.28 -19.19
CA GLN A 215 -17.43 -4.66 -20.38
C GLN A 215 -17.19 -5.50 -21.65
N ARG A 216 -15.97 -6.03 -21.82
CA ARG A 216 -15.66 -6.90 -22.98
C ARG A 216 -16.37 -8.25 -22.92
N ASN A 217 -16.63 -8.78 -21.74
CA ASN A 217 -17.40 -10.00 -21.56
C ASN A 217 -18.86 -9.80 -21.98
N GLU A 218 -19.47 -8.64 -21.72
CA GLU A 218 -20.83 -8.32 -22.18
C GLU A 218 -20.94 -8.44 -23.70
N VAL A 219 -19.93 -7.94 -24.43
CA VAL A 219 -19.84 -8.10 -25.89
C VAL A 219 -19.58 -9.56 -26.27
N GLY A 220 -18.69 -10.25 -25.55
CA GLY A 220 -18.37 -11.66 -25.77
C GLY A 220 -19.56 -12.61 -25.59
N LEU A 221 -20.51 -12.27 -24.73
CA LEU A 221 -21.75 -13.04 -24.50
C LEU A 221 -22.72 -13.03 -25.69
N VAL A 222 -22.54 -12.11 -26.64
CA VAL A 222 -23.33 -12.02 -27.88
C VAL A 222 -22.61 -12.70 -29.04
N ALA A 223 -21.37 -13.17 -28.86
CA ALA A 223 -20.59 -13.81 -29.91
C ALA A 223 -21.30 -15.04 -30.49
N VAL A 224 -21.47 -15.05 -31.80
CA VAL A 224 -21.91 -16.20 -32.58
C VAL A 224 -20.80 -16.53 -33.56
N SER A 225 -20.21 -17.72 -33.44
CA SER A 225 -19.23 -18.22 -34.41
C SER A 225 -19.45 -19.71 -34.65
N GLY A 226 -18.84 -20.25 -35.70
CA GLY A 226 -18.84 -21.69 -35.98
C GLY A 226 -17.94 -22.51 -35.04
N GLU A 227 -17.29 -21.88 -34.06
CA GLU A 227 -16.44 -22.56 -33.10
C GLU A 227 -17.24 -23.23 -31.98
N VAL A 228 -16.62 -24.23 -31.35
CA VAL A 228 -17.16 -24.85 -30.13
C VAL A 228 -17.01 -23.89 -28.96
N PHE A 229 -18.14 -23.57 -28.31
CA PHE A 229 -18.22 -22.72 -27.12
C PHE A 229 -17.68 -21.28 -27.35
N PRO A 230 -18.23 -20.55 -28.33
CA PRO A 230 -17.66 -19.28 -28.77
C PRO A 230 -17.71 -18.19 -27.69
N ARG A 231 -18.80 -18.14 -26.91
CA ARG A 231 -18.97 -17.13 -25.85
C ARG A 231 -18.04 -17.41 -24.68
N THR A 232 -17.94 -18.67 -24.28
CA THR A 232 -17.03 -19.11 -23.20
C THR A 232 -15.59 -18.79 -23.56
N ARG A 233 -15.17 -19.04 -24.81
CA ARG A 233 -13.83 -18.69 -25.31
C ARG A 233 -13.58 -17.19 -25.25
N ALA A 234 -14.53 -16.37 -25.72
CA ALA A 234 -14.39 -14.91 -25.68
C ALA A 234 -14.23 -14.38 -24.24
N VAL A 235 -15.08 -14.84 -23.32
CA VAL A 235 -14.99 -14.47 -21.89
C VAL A 235 -13.65 -14.92 -21.29
N THR A 236 -13.23 -16.15 -21.59
CA THR A 236 -11.94 -16.69 -21.11
C THR A 236 -10.76 -15.85 -21.61
N GLN A 237 -10.74 -15.46 -22.88
CA GLN A 237 -9.68 -14.60 -23.44
C GLN A 237 -9.65 -13.21 -22.80
N ASN A 238 -10.82 -12.61 -22.53
CA ASN A 238 -10.91 -11.31 -21.89
C ASN A 238 -10.40 -11.35 -20.44
N MET A 239 -10.76 -12.41 -19.68
CA MET A 239 -10.19 -12.66 -18.35
C MET A 239 -8.67 -12.87 -18.42
N GLY A 240 -8.17 -13.60 -19.43
CA GLY A 240 -6.74 -13.80 -19.67
C GLY A 240 -5.98 -12.50 -19.91
N LYS A 241 -6.53 -11.61 -20.74
CA LYS A 241 -5.94 -10.28 -20.98
C LYS A 241 -5.90 -9.45 -19.70
N ALA A 242 -6.98 -9.46 -18.92
CA ALA A 242 -7.04 -8.73 -17.65
C ALA A 242 -6.00 -9.26 -16.66
N GLU A 243 -5.92 -10.58 -16.49
CA GLU A 243 -4.94 -11.22 -15.61
C GLU A 243 -3.50 -10.89 -16.01
N GLN A 244 -3.15 -11.02 -17.30
CA GLN A 244 -1.81 -10.67 -17.79
C GLN A 244 -1.46 -9.20 -17.54
N LEU A 245 -2.42 -8.29 -17.75
CA LEU A 245 -2.20 -6.86 -17.54
C LEU A 245 -2.12 -6.50 -16.06
N ILE A 246 -2.86 -7.19 -15.19
CA ILE A 246 -2.73 -7.05 -13.74
C ILE A 246 -1.36 -7.58 -13.28
N ARG A 247 -0.87 -8.69 -13.82
CA ARG A 247 0.46 -9.23 -13.47
C ARG A 247 1.62 -8.39 -13.94
N SER A 248 1.50 -7.72 -15.10
CA SER A 248 2.63 -6.97 -15.68
C SER A 248 3.14 -5.82 -14.81
N ARG A 249 2.38 -5.42 -13.78
CA ARG A 249 2.78 -4.42 -12.79
C ARG A 249 3.54 -4.99 -11.58
N GLU A 250 3.56 -6.32 -11.38
CA GLU A 250 4.14 -6.94 -10.17
C GLU A 250 5.62 -6.58 -10.00
N SER A 251 6.40 -6.63 -11.08
CA SER A 251 7.83 -6.26 -11.07
C SER A 251 8.06 -4.76 -10.77
N GLU A 252 7.14 -3.89 -11.18
CA GLU A 252 7.22 -2.45 -10.93
C GLU A 252 6.90 -2.13 -9.46
N ILE A 253 5.95 -2.85 -8.86
CA ILE A 253 5.60 -2.74 -7.43
C ILE A 253 6.73 -3.26 -6.55
N GLU A 254 7.34 -4.40 -6.90
CA GLU A 254 8.42 -5.01 -6.09
C GLU A 254 9.67 -4.11 -6.00
N ALA A 255 10.06 -3.47 -7.10
CA ALA A 255 11.18 -2.52 -7.09
C ALA A 255 10.86 -1.27 -6.24
N THR A 256 9.60 -0.85 -6.27
CA THR A 256 9.09 0.30 -5.50
C THR A 256 9.07 0.00 -3.99
N ASP A 257 8.71 -1.23 -3.60
CA ASP A 257 8.64 -1.68 -2.21
C ASP A 257 10.02 -1.78 -1.55
N GLN A 258 11.03 -2.28 -2.29
CA GLN A 258 12.42 -2.33 -1.82
C GLN A 258 12.98 -0.92 -1.57
N GLU A 259 12.67 0.03 -2.45
CA GLU A 259 13.08 1.42 -2.29
C GLU A 259 12.38 2.09 -1.09
N PHE A 260 11.09 1.80 -0.88
CA PHE A 260 10.33 2.25 0.29
C PHE A 260 10.94 1.74 1.60
N CYS A 261 11.22 0.44 1.69
CA CYS A 261 11.84 -0.18 2.88
C CYS A 261 13.19 0.49 3.22
N ARG A 262 14.03 0.72 2.21
CA ARG A 262 15.34 1.38 2.41
C ARG A 262 15.20 2.78 3.00
N ILE A 263 14.23 3.56 2.51
CA ILE A 263 13.97 4.92 2.99
C ILE A 263 13.50 4.90 4.45
N VAL A 264 12.65 3.94 4.82
CA VAL A 264 12.20 3.77 6.22
C VAL A 264 13.38 3.45 7.12
N ASP A 265 14.24 2.52 6.72
CA ASP A 265 15.44 2.14 7.47
C ASP A 265 16.40 3.33 7.65
N ASP A 266 16.65 4.10 6.59
CA ASP A 266 17.48 5.31 6.63
C ASP A 266 16.90 6.36 7.60
N GLY A 267 15.57 6.56 7.59
CA GLY A 267 14.90 7.51 8.48
C GLY A 267 14.91 7.08 9.94
N MET A 268 14.87 5.76 10.21
CA MET A 268 14.98 5.21 11.56
C MET A 268 16.41 5.25 12.10
N ALA A 269 17.41 5.11 11.22
CA ALA A 269 18.82 5.12 11.58
C ALA A 269 19.37 6.50 11.98
N ALA A 270 18.72 7.59 11.57
CA ALA A 270 19.14 8.98 11.82
C ALA A 270 18.96 9.50 13.28
N ARG A 271 18.47 8.67 14.20
CA ARG A 271 18.19 9.06 15.60
C ARG A 271 19.48 9.07 16.46
N ASN A 272 19.77 10.19 17.15
CA ASN A 272 21.03 10.38 17.89
C ASN A 272 20.89 10.43 19.43
N ILE A 273 19.98 11.19 20.07
CA ILE A 273 20.00 11.37 21.55
C ILE A 273 19.55 10.12 22.34
N ILE A 274 18.59 9.36 21.83
CA ILE A 274 17.99 8.21 22.56
C ILE A 274 18.67 6.88 22.21
N LYS A 275 19.50 6.84 21.17
CA LYS A 275 20.18 5.61 20.72
C LYS A 275 21.00 4.95 21.84
N ASN A 276 21.49 5.75 22.79
CA ASN A 276 22.29 5.31 23.94
C ASN A 276 21.53 5.38 25.29
N GLY A 277 20.20 5.47 25.27
CA GLY A 277 19.35 5.53 26.47
C GLY A 277 19.10 6.96 27.00
N TRP A 278 18.05 7.09 27.83
CA TRP A 278 17.68 8.34 28.49
C TRP A 278 18.71 8.69 29.57
N PRO A 279 19.19 9.94 29.66
CA PRO A 279 20.11 10.31 30.73
C PRO A 279 19.39 10.20 32.09
N THR A 280 19.82 9.27 32.93
CA THR A 280 19.38 9.18 34.33
C THR A 280 20.34 9.97 35.22
N GLY A 281 19.86 11.07 35.80
CA GLY A 281 20.65 11.93 36.70
C GLY A 281 21.17 13.22 36.05
N THR A 282 21.53 14.19 36.89
CA THR A 282 21.89 15.56 36.47
C THR A 282 23.22 15.65 35.73
N GLN A 283 24.22 14.83 36.11
CA GLN A 283 25.55 14.81 35.49
C GLN A 283 25.52 14.35 34.01
N LEU A 284 24.81 13.25 33.71
CA LEU A 284 24.65 12.74 32.35
C LEU A 284 23.79 13.68 31.47
N ALA A 285 22.86 14.42 32.09
CA ALA A 285 22.12 15.47 31.40
C ALA A 285 23.06 16.60 30.96
N PHE A 286 23.98 17.02 31.84
CA PHE A 286 25.01 18.04 31.57
C PHE A 286 26.01 17.64 30.47
N GLU A 287 26.55 16.42 30.53
CA GLU A 287 27.46 15.90 29.49
C GLU A 287 26.77 15.89 28.11
N LYS A 288 25.48 15.52 28.07
CA LYS A 288 24.69 15.60 26.83
C LYS A 288 24.46 17.05 26.39
N VAL A 289 24.17 18.00 27.29
CA VAL A 289 24.01 19.43 26.92
C VAL A 289 25.26 19.99 26.24
N GLY A 290 26.45 19.73 26.80
CA GLY A 290 27.72 20.21 26.25
C GLY A 290 28.00 19.70 24.83
N HIS A 291 27.50 18.51 24.48
CA HIS A 291 27.58 17.97 23.13
C HIS A 291 26.51 18.50 22.17
N ILE A 292 25.34 18.91 22.67
CA ILE A 292 24.17 19.30 21.85
C ILE A 292 24.10 20.81 21.59
N CYS A 293 24.63 21.63 22.52
CA CYS A 293 24.63 23.10 22.42
C CYS A 293 26.03 23.65 22.73
N PRO A 294 26.97 23.59 21.75
CA PRO A 294 28.36 24.03 21.95
C PRO A 294 28.49 25.54 22.22
N ASP A 295 27.49 26.33 21.83
CA ASP A 295 27.42 27.79 22.07
C ASP A 295 26.94 28.15 23.48
N TYR A 296 26.54 27.17 24.30
CA TYR A 296 26.18 27.40 25.69
C TYR A 296 27.47 27.59 26.51
N THR A 297 27.82 28.85 26.78
CA THR A 297 29.13 29.19 27.33
C THR A 297 29.32 28.70 28.78
N PRO A 298 30.44 28.04 29.11
CA PRO A 298 30.77 27.47 30.43
C PRO A 298 30.88 28.41 31.64
N GLN A 299 30.47 29.68 31.56
CA GLN A 299 30.55 30.58 32.73
C GLN A 299 29.57 30.19 33.85
N ASP A 300 28.59 29.34 33.56
CA ASP A 300 27.75 28.68 34.57
C ASP A 300 28.32 27.33 35.08
N PHE A 301 29.36 26.77 34.43
CA PHE A 301 30.01 25.51 34.84
C PHE A 301 30.93 25.72 36.05
N THR A 302 31.68 26.81 36.12
CA THR A 302 32.57 27.10 37.27
C THR A 302 31.79 27.27 38.56
N LYS A 303 30.65 27.96 38.53
CA LYS A 303 29.75 28.08 39.70
C LYS A 303 29.06 26.77 40.08
N TYR A 304 28.96 25.81 39.16
CA TYR A 304 28.39 24.50 39.42
C TYR A 304 29.45 23.53 39.98
N GLU A 305 30.66 23.51 39.45
CA GLU A 305 31.79 22.76 40.04
C GLU A 305 32.13 23.26 41.45
N GLU A 306 32.03 24.57 41.69
CA GLU A 306 32.12 25.17 43.05
C GLU A 306 30.97 24.67 43.94
N ALA A 307 29.72 24.74 43.49
CA ALA A 307 28.58 24.26 44.27
C ALA A 307 28.58 22.74 44.52
N LEU A 308 29.15 21.94 43.60
CA LEU A 308 29.28 20.49 43.73
C LEU A 308 30.44 20.11 44.66
N ARG A 309 31.51 20.92 44.70
CA ARG A 309 32.55 20.84 45.72
C ARG A 309 32.01 21.17 47.11
N GLU A 310 31.26 22.27 47.23
CA GLU A 310 30.63 22.67 48.51
C GLU A 310 29.70 21.56 49.03
N GLU A 311 28.89 20.93 48.18
CA GLU A 311 27.99 19.81 48.57
C GLU A 311 28.75 18.52 48.95
N GLN A 312 29.93 18.29 48.36
CA GLN A 312 30.81 17.15 48.72
C GLN A 312 31.63 17.42 49.99
N GLU A 313 31.84 18.69 50.35
CA GLU A 313 32.48 19.10 51.60
C GLU A 313 31.50 19.16 52.79
N GLU A 314 30.18 19.26 52.53
CA GLU A 314 29.12 19.25 53.54
C GLU A 314 28.59 17.84 53.90
N GLN A 315 29.04 16.78 53.22
CA GLN A 315 28.72 15.36 53.53
C GLN A 315 29.86 14.66 54.28
#